data_AF-A0A812X6L1-F1
#
_entry.id   AF-A0A812X6L1-F1
#
_cell.length_a   1.000
_cell.length_b   1.000
_cell.length_c   1.000
_cell.angle_alpha   90.00
_cell.angle_beta   90.00
_cell.angle_gamma   90.00
#
_symmetry.space_group_name_H-M   'P 1'
#
loop_
_entity.id
_entity.type
_entity.pdbx_description
1 polymer ?
#
loop_
_entity_poly.entity_id
_entity_poly.type
_entity_poly.pdbx_seq_one_letter_code
_entity_poly.pdbx_strand_id
1 'polypeptide(L)'
;ADPDFRYEGFSGLNDSEQAASADKESANEDAALPTTQFVSTAPTLAPAPVANAVRPGRAKLIFVNCAEDAKIVRKGGQFKVLPCPHQCNMTVDKSDLSRADAVVFNPLWMSPLKKAPRTKAAGQIWAYSFHFESASAHGFARGATKALSAKMDLTMTYKGKSDIFRPFYSLRALRPGQDAPDPHKDYAKGKEHLLLWLVGNCGSKSRMRLFQKLQKLLGADKAHMFGSCGKSTGCTSKHSADP
;
A
#
# COMPACT_ATOMS: atom_id res chain seq x y z
N ALA A 1 -1.51 -5.85 26.21
CA ALA A 1 -1.98 -5.77 24.81
C ALA A 1 -3.39 -6.32 24.80
N ASP A 2 -4.32 -5.61 24.18
CA ASP A 2 -5.75 -5.97 24.16
C ASP A 2 -5.96 -7.34 23.49
N PRO A 3 -6.50 -8.35 24.19
CA PRO A 3 -6.59 -9.73 23.71
C PRO A 3 -7.74 -10.01 22.72
N ASP A 4 -8.58 -9.03 22.38
CA ASP A 4 -9.84 -9.29 21.67
C ASP A 4 -9.87 -8.98 20.16
N PHE A 5 -8.72 -8.81 19.50
CA PHE A 5 -8.73 -8.67 18.03
C PHE A 5 -8.76 -10.04 17.32
N ARG A 6 -9.93 -10.67 17.28
CA ARG A 6 -10.21 -11.81 16.39
C ARG A 6 -10.60 -11.32 14.99
N TYR A 7 -9.81 -11.68 13.99
CA TYR A 7 -10.20 -11.52 12.58
C TYR A 7 -11.19 -12.63 12.22
N GLU A 8 -12.48 -12.36 12.39
CA GLU A 8 -13.53 -13.27 11.88
C GLU A 8 -13.68 -13.06 10.37
N GLY A 9 -13.24 -14.06 9.60
CA GLY A 9 -13.45 -14.11 8.16
C GLY A 9 -14.92 -14.33 7.86
N PHE A 10 -15.61 -13.31 7.37
CA PHE A 10 -17.01 -13.43 6.97
C PHE A 10 -17.13 -14.08 5.58
N SER A 11 -17.75 -15.25 5.56
CA SER A 11 -18.31 -15.91 4.39
C SER A 11 -19.60 -15.21 3.96
N GLY A 12 -19.64 -14.72 2.72
CA GLY A 12 -20.88 -14.44 2.02
C GLY A 12 -21.03 -13.01 1.53
N LEU A 13 -20.84 -12.81 0.22
CA LEU A 13 -21.61 -11.86 -0.59
C LEU A 13 -21.73 -12.43 -2.02
N ASN A 14 -22.97 -12.45 -2.51
CA ASN A 14 -23.45 -13.15 -3.72
C ASN A 14 -22.85 -12.63 -5.03
N ASP A 15 -22.80 -13.53 -6.02
CA ASP A 15 -22.04 -13.49 -7.28
C ASP A 15 -22.63 -12.61 -8.42
N SER A 16 -23.53 -11.66 -8.19
CA SER A 16 -24.25 -10.99 -9.29
C SER A 16 -23.71 -9.63 -9.76
N GLU A 17 -22.76 -8.98 -9.07
CA GLU A 17 -22.32 -7.61 -9.45
C GLU A 17 -20.89 -7.48 -10.00
N GLN A 18 -20.11 -8.56 -10.08
CA GLN A 18 -18.73 -8.51 -10.63
C GLN A 18 -18.63 -8.82 -12.14
N ALA A 19 -19.72 -9.22 -12.79
CA ALA A 19 -19.69 -9.64 -14.20
C ALA A 19 -19.80 -8.49 -15.22
N ALA A 20 -20.18 -7.28 -14.81
CA ALA A 20 -20.63 -6.25 -15.76
C ALA A 20 -19.53 -5.28 -16.31
N SER A 21 -18.23 -5.52 -16.06
CA SER A 21 -17.19 -4.60 -16.58
C SER A 21 -16.00 -5.26 -17.28
N ALA A 22 -16.06 -6.56 -17.58
CA ALA A 22 -14.94 -7.28 -18.17
C ALA A 22 -15.07 -7.54 -19.68
N ASP A 23 -16.23 -7.32 -20.29
CA ASP A 23 -16.46 -7.60 -21.70
C ASP A 23 -16.40 -6.33 -22.55
N LYS A 24 -15.19 -5.94 -22.96
CA LYS A 24 -14.88 -5.23 -24.21
C LYS A 24 -13.37 -5.01 -24.32
N GLU A 25 -12.64 -6.03 -24.77
CA GLU A 25 -11.46 -5.91 -25.65
C GLU A 25 -10.92 -7.31 -26.00
N SER A 26 -11.52 -7.93 -27.02
CA SER A 26 -10.84 -8.79 -27.99
C SER A 26 -11.16 -8.16 -29.36
N ALA A 27 -10.31 -8.13 -30.37
CA ALA A 27 -9.10 -8.84 -30.70
C ALA A 27 -8.27 -7.96 -31.67
N ASN A 28 -6.96 -8.15 -31.78
CA ASN A 28 -6.34 -8.33 -33.09
C ASN A 28 -4.97 -9.03 -33.00
N GLU A 29 -4.71 -9.80 -34.05
CA GLU A 29 -3.67 -10.82 -34.26
C GLU A 29 -2.24 -10.29 -34.46
N ASP A 30 -1.30 -11.20 -34.21
CA ASP A 30 -0.05 -11.44 -34.93
C ASP A 30 0.73 -10.24 -35.50
N ALA A 31 1.70 -9.77 -34.73
CA ALA A 31 2.90 -9.14 -35.28
C ALA A 31 4.14 -9.63 -34.52
N ALA A 32 5.10 -10.17 -35.27
CA ALA A 32 6.40 -10.59 -34.78
C ALA A 32 7.10 -9.44 -34.03
N LEU A 33 7.56 -9.70 -32.80
CA LEU A 33 8.28 -8.76 -31.96
C LEU A 33 9.67 -8.44 -32.55
N PRO A 34 9.99 -7.18 -32.88
CA PRO A 34 11.36 -6.81 -33.22
C PRO A 34 12.21 -6.79 -31.94
N THR A 35 13.38 -7.42 -32.03
CA THR A 35 14.42 -7.40 -31.00
C THR A 35 14.89 -5.96 -30.77
N THR A 36 14.28 -5.28 -29.81
CA THR A 36 14.65 -3.92 -29.44
C THR A 36 15.66 -4.01 -28.30
N GLN A 37 16.90 -3.60 -28.58
CA GLN A 37 17.93 -3.46 -27.55
C GLN A 37 17.46 -2.44 -26.51
N PHE A 38 17.35 -2.85 -25.25
CA PHE A 38 17.09 -1.95 -24.13
C PHE A 38 18.32 -1.07 -23.89
N VAL A 39 18.35 0.11 -24.52
CA VAL A 39 19.23 1.18 -24.11
C VAL A 39 18.66 1.77 -22.82
N SER A 40 19.31 1.48 -21.70
CA SER A 40 19.02 2.10 -20.41
C SER A 40 19.44 3.56 -20.42
N THR A 41 18.59 4.44 -20.93
CA THR A 41 18.64 5.85 -20.57
C THR A 41 17.84 6.03 -19.30
N ALA A 42 18.47 5.78 -18.16
CA ALA A 42 17.97 6.32 -16.90
C ALA A 42 17.83 7.84 -17.08
N PRO A 43 16.66 8.45 -16.83
CA PRO A 43 16.60 9.89 -16.76
C PRO A 43 17.42 10.29 -15.53
N THR A 44 18.62 10.79 -15.75
CA THR A 44 19.37 11.55 -14.76
C THR A 44 18.60 12.83 -14.50
N LEU A 45 17.58 12.75 -13.65
CA LEU A 45 17.10 13.90 -12.90
C LEU A 45 18.19 14.19 -11.87
N ALA A 46 19.23 14.90 -12.32
CA ALA A 46 20.05 15.65 -11.40
C ALA A 46 19.10 16.50 -10.57
N PRO A 47 19.16 16.45 -9.23
CA PRO A 47 18.42 17.41 -8.43
C PRO A 47 18.94 18.79 -8.82
N ALA A 48 18.08 19.61 -9.41
CA ALA A 48 18.38 21.02 -9.56
C ALA A 48 18.85 21.55 -8.19
N PRO A 49 19.91 22.37 -8.12
CA PRO A 49 20.26 23.01 -6.87
C PRO A 49 19.12 23.96 -6.53
N VAL A 50 18.20 23.49 -5.69
CA VAL A 50 17.15 24.32 -5.12
C VAL A 50 17.83 25.17 -4.06
N ALA A 51 18.58 26.18 -4.51
CA ALA A 51 18.95 27.32 -3.70
C ALA A 51 17.69 28.15 -3.42
N ASN A 52 16.75 27.60 -2.64
CA ASN A 52 15.63 28.37 -2.13
C ASN A 52 16.02 28.92 -0.77
N ALA A 53 16.39 30.19 -0.75
CA ALA A 53 16.35 31.01 0.45
C ALA A 53 14.95 30.87 1.06
N VAL A 54 14.86 30.12 2.16
CA VAL A 54 13.63 29.92 2.91
C VAL A 54 13.27 31.26 3.55
N ARG A 55 12.27 31.96 3.00
CA ARG A 55 11.64 33.05 3.72
C ARG A 55 10.96 32.45 4.96
N PRO A 56 11.17 32.97 6.18
CA PRO A 56 10.58 32.42 7.39
C PRO A 56 9.07 32.70 7.41
N GLY A 57 8.30 31.84 6.75
CA GLY A 57 6.85 31.75 6.95
C GLY A 57 6.53 30.99 8.23
N ARG A 58 5.33 31.21 8.79
CA ARG A 58 4.86 30.44 9.95
C ARG A 58 4.92 28.94 9.66
N ALA A 59 5.18 28.14 10.70
CA ALA A 59 5.12 26.69 10.61
C ALA A 59 3.73 26.24 10.09
N LYS A 60 3.73 25.27 9.17
CA LYS A 60 2.52 24.67 8.61
C LYS A 60 1.98 23.63 9.58
N LEU A 61 0.67 23.62 9.79
CA LEU A 61 0.00 22.68 10.68
C LEU A 61 -0.75 21.62 9.88
N ILE A 62 -0.42 20.35 10.10
CA ILE A 62 -1.01 19.21 9.41
C ILE A 62 -1.82 18.39 10.43
N PHE A 63 -3.14 18.36 10.25
CA PHE A 63 -4.01 17.49 11.03
C PHE A 63 -3.99 16.07 10.45
N VAL A 64 -3.75 15.07 11.29
CA VAL A 64 -3.68 13.67 10.89
C VAL A 64 -4.92 12.91 11.38
N ASN A 65 -5.79 12.53 10.46
CA ASN A 65 -6.98 11.71 10.71
C ASN A 65 -6.78 10.25 10.31
N CYS A 66 -5.86 9.57 10.99
CA CYS A 66 -5.56 8.16 10.81
C CYS A 66 -5.16 7.55 12.17
N ALA A 67 -5.85 6.50 12.62
CA ALA A 67 -5.64 5.94 13.95
C ALA A 67 -4.18 5.47 14.19
N GLU A 68 -3.58 4.81 13.20
CA GLU A 68 -2.20 4.32 13.29
C GLU A 68 -1.19 5.47 13.28
N ASP A 69 -1.33 6.40 12.33
CA ASP A 69 -0.46 7.57 12.24
C ASP A 69 -0.61 8.47 13.47
N ALA A 70 -1.80 8.56 14.07
CA ALA A 70 -2.06 9.34 15.26
C ALA A 70 -1.29 8.83 16.49
N LYS A 71 -0.99 7.52 16.57
CA LYS A 71 -0.14 6.97 17.64
C LYS A 71 1.29 7.51 17.54
N ILE A 72 1.79 7.68 16.31
CA ILE A 72 3.12 8.23 16.05
C ILE A 72 3.15 9.72 16.44
N VAL A 73 2.17 10.50 15.97
CA VAL A 73 2.09 11.95 16.26
C VAL A 73 1.99 12.21 17.77
N ARG A 74 1.17 11.45 18.52
CA ARG A 74 1.05 11.60 19.99
C ARG A 74 2.33 11.34 20.76
N LYS A 75 3.21 10.49 20.25
CA LYS A 75 4.51 10.19 20.87
C LYS A 75 5.58 11.22 20.53
N GLY A 76 5.21 12.36 19.93
CA GLY A 76 6.14 13.34 19.40
C GLY A 76 6.88 12.85 18.15
N GLY A 77 6.44 11.73 17.57
CA GLY A 77 7.02 11.18 16.36
C GLY A 77 6.72 12.10 15.17
N GLN A 78 7.77 12.48 14.47
CA GLN A 78 7.65 13.10 13.16
C GLN A 78 7.76 11.96 12.13
N PHE A 79 6.87 11.93 11.12
CA PHE A 79 7.19 11.17 9.91
C PHE A 79 8.53 11.72 9.41
N LYS A 80 9.47 10.86 9.00
CA LYS A 80 10.70 11.32 8.33
C LYS A 80 10.28 12.11 7.11
N VAL A 81 10.18 13.42 7.28
CA VAL A 81 9.94 14.34 6.19
C VAL A 81 11.23 14.30 5.39
N LEU A 82 11.13 13.93 4.11
CA LEU A 82 12.19 14.22 3.15
C LEU A 82 12.63 15.68 3.35
N PRO A 83 13.91 16.04 3.12
CA PRO A 83 14.42 17.37 3.41
C PRO A 83 13.43 18.45 2.96
N CYS A 84 12.72 19.03 3.93
CA CYS A 84 11.62 19.94 3.68
C CYS A 84 12.10 21.31 4.15
N PRO A 85 12.19 22.30 3.25
CA PRO A 85 12.61 23.64 3.62
C PRO A 85 11.59 24.35 4.55
N HIS A 86 10.40 23.77 4.72
CA HIS A 86 9.33 24.32 5.54
C HIS A 86 9.26 23.63 6.91
N GLN A 87 9.02 24.43 7.96
CA GLN A 87 8.68 23.90 9.27
C GLN A 87 7.25 23.38 9.25
N CYS A 88 7.07 22.08 9.51
CA CYS A 88 5.77 21.42 9.53
C CYS A 88 5.53 20.77 10.90
N ASN A 89 4.42 21.14 11.54
CA ASN A 89 3.94 20.54 12.77
C ASN A 89 2.75 19.64 12.47
N MET A 90 2.70 18.48 13.10
CA MET A 90 1.59 17.54 12.98
C MET A 90 0.77 17.54 14.25
N THR A 91 -0.54 17.42 14.11
CA THR A 91 -1.47 17.40 15.23
C THR A 91 -2.56 16.35 15.02
N VAL A 92 -3.09 15.86 16.12
CA VAL A 92 -4.28 15.01 16.18
C VAL A 92 -5.30 15.61 17.16
N ASP A 93 -5.08 16.84 17.62
CA ASP A 93 -6.04 17.53 18.47
C ASP A 93 -7.15 18.10 17.58
N LYS A 94 -8.40 17.72 17.90
CA LYS A 94 -9.60 18.18 17.18
C LYS A 94 -9.74 19.71 17.24
N SER A 95 -9.22 20.35 18.29
CA SER A 95 -9.24 21.81 18.42
C SER A 95 -8.46 22.50 17.28
N ASP A 96 -7.50 21.79 16.68
CA ASP A 96 -6.66 22.30 15.61
C ASP A 96 -7.25 22.15 14.21
N LEU A 97 -8.34 21.38 14.08
CA LEU A 97 -8.89 21.03 12.77
C LEU A 97 -9.25 22.26 11.93
N SER A 98 -9.81 23.31 12.53
CA SER A 98 -10.23 24.51 11.80
C SER A 98 -9.06 25.40 11.38
N ARG A 99 -7.93 25.35 12.11
CA ARG A 99 -6.73 26.15 11.86
C ARG A 99 -5.62 25.41 11.11
N ALA A 100 -5.78 24.11 10.89
CA ALA A 100 -4.82 23.30 10.15
C ALA A 100 -4.72 23.76 8.68
N ASP A 101 -3.49 23.87 8.17
CA ASP A 101 -3.22 24.15 6.77
C ASP A 101 -3.60 22.95 5.88
N ALA A 102 -3.42 21.73 6.40
CA ALA A 102 -3.77 20.52 5.70
C ALA A 102 -4.39 19.48 6.64
N VAL A 103 -5.25 18.61 6.09
CA VAL A 103 -5.90 17.50 6.78
C VAL A 103 -5.68 16.22 5.98
N VAL A 104 -5.03 15.24 6.61
CA VAL A 104 -4.75 13.93 6.00
C VAL A 104 -5.79 12.93 6.49
N PHE A 105 -6.58 12.38 5.59
CA PHE A 105 -7.61 11.41 5.91
C PHE A 105 -7.20 9.99 5.53
N ASN A 106 -7.19 9.08 6.50
CA ASN A 106 -7.25 7.65 6.19
C ASN A 106 -8.69 7.16 6.35
N PRO A 107 -9.40 6.84 5.25
CA PRO A 107 -10.82 6.52 5.29
C PRO A 107 -11.12 5.16 5.92
N LEU A 108 -10.12 4.27 6.09
CA LEU A 108 -10.28 3.00 6.81
C LEU A 108 -10.11 3.19 8.31
N TRP A 109 -9.22 4.10 8.73
CA TRP A 109 -8.88 4.32 10.13
C TRP A 109 -9.17 5.75 10.59
N MET A 110 -10.40 6.20 10.34
CA MET A 110 -10.91 7.54 10.68
C MET A 110 -10.83 7.81 12.19
N SER A 111 -9.75 8.46 12.63
CA SER A 111 -9.50 8.84 14.02
C SER A 111 -8.50 10.00 14.07
N PRO A 112 -8.74 11.05 14.86
CA PRO A 112 -9.77 11.16 15.91
C PRO A 112 -11.18 11.54 15.39
N LEU A 113 -11.31 11.92 14.12
CA LEU A 113 -12.60 12.21 13.50
C LEU A 113 -13.21 10.91 13.00
N LYS A 114 -14.32 10.50 13.63
CA LYS A 114 -15.06 9.28 13.26
C LYS A 114 -15.92 9.45 12.00
N LYS A 115 -16.17 10.69 11.58
CA LYS A 115 -16.96 11.05 10.41
C LYS A 115 -16.25 12.17 9.65
N ALA A 116 -16.48 12.22 8.34
CA ALA A 116 -15.99 13.31 7.50
C ALA A 116 -16.61 14.65 7.96
N PRO A 117 -15.81 15.72 8.13
CA PRO A 117 -16.34 17.04 8.42
C PRO A 117 -17.29 17.51 7.30
N ARG A 118 -18.35 18.23 7.69
CA ARG A 118 -19.32 18.78 6.75
C ARG A 118 -18.71 19.89 5.90
N THR A 119 -17.93 20.75 6.55
CA THR A 119 -17.27 21.91 5.94
C THR A 119 -15.76 21.72 5.92
N LYS A 120 -15.13 22.39 4.96
CA LYS A 120 -13.68 22.48 4.80
C LYS A 120 -13.32 23.95 4.95
N ALA A 121 -12.37 24.26 5.82
CA ALA A 121 -11.96 25.64 6.07
C ALA A 121 -11.37 26.25 4.79
N ALA A 122 -11.56 27.56 4.59
CA ALA A 122 -11.01 28.25 3.43
C ALA A 122 -9.47 28.14 3.42
N GLY A 123 -8.90 27.77 2.27
CA GLY A 123 -7.45 27.59 2.11
C GLY A 123 -6.86 26.32 2.73
N GLN A 124 -7.68 25.49 3.39
CA GLN A 124 -7.23 24.21 3.94
C GLN A 124 -7.14 23.15 2.83
N ILE A 125 -6.06 22.36 2.81
CA ILE A 125 -5.87 21.27 1.84
C ILE A 125 -6.27 19.94 2.45
N TRP A 126 -7.05 19.12 1.75
CA TRP A 126 -7.45 17.78 2.18
C TRP A 126 -6.76 16.73 1.33
N ALA A 127 -6.04 15.81 1.98
CA ALA A 127 -5.32 14.73 1.34
C ALA A 127 -5.95 13.37 1.66
N TYR A 128 -6.25 12.58 0.63
CA TYR A 128 -6.73 11.21 0.74
C TYR A 128 -5.54 10.25 0.90
N SER A 129 -5.36 9.68 2.09
CA SER A 129 -4.25 8.79 2.42
C SER A 129 -4.69 7.33 2.48
N PHE A 130 -4.31 6.53 1.48
CA PHE A 130 -4.59 5.09 1.46
C PHE A 130 -3.51 4.33 0.67
N HIS A 131 -2.66 3.57 1.36
CA HIS A 131 -1.47 2.96 0.77
C HIS A 131 -1.26 1.47 1.11
N PHE A 132 -2.09 0.90 1.99
CA PHE A 132 -1.90 -0.48 2.48
C PHE A 132 -2.59 -1.53 1.63
N GLU A 133 -3.78 -1.21 1.13
CA GLU A 133 -4.64 -2.16 0.44
C GLU A 133 -5.35 -1.48 -0.73
N SER A 134 -6.00 -2.26 -1.58
CA SER A 134 -6.90 -1.67 -2.60
C SER A 134 -8.14 -1.09 -1.94
N ALA A 135 -8.43 0.19 -2.20
CA ALA A 135 -9.63 0.86 -1.72
C ALA A 135 -10.94 0.19 -2.22
N SER A 136 -10.87 -0.51 -3.37
CA SER A 136 -12.02 -1.20 -3.96
C SER A 136 -12.29 -2.58 -3.34
N ALA A 137 -11.26 -3.25 -2.84
CA ALA A 137 -11.32 -4.67 -2.46
C ALA A 137 -12.11 -4.93 -1.17
N HIS A 138 -12.37 -3.90 -0.38
CA HIS A 138 -12.74 -4.13 1.02
C HIS A 138 -14.08 -3.57 1.46
N GLY A 139 -14.73 -2.67 0.72
CA GLY A 139 -16.05 -2.12 1.13
C GLY A 139 -16.03 -1.24 2.39
N PHE A 140 -15.16 -1.54 3.36
CA PHE A 140 -15.03 -0.95 4.69
C PHE A 140 -14.83 0.56 4.67
N ALA A 141 -14.17 1.08 3.64
CA ALA A 141 -13.92 2.51 3.48
C ALA A 141 -14.87 3.20 2.50
N ARG A 142 -15.86 2.50 1.88
CA ARG A 142 -16.72 3.09 0.83
C ARG A 142 -17.50 4.30 1.31
N GLY A 143 -18.11 4.21 2.49
CA GLY A 143 -18.90 5.32 3.06
C GLY A 143 -18.05 6.55 3.36
N ALA A 144 -16.94 6.38 4.07
CA ALA A 144 -16.01 7.47 4.37
C ALA A 144 -15.38 8.05 3.09
N THR A 145 -14.96 7.20 2.15
CA THR A 145 -14.41 7.63 0.85
C THR A 145 -15.43 8.44 0.06
N LYS A 146 -16.70 7.99 -0.02
CA LYS A 146 -17.77 8.74 -0.69
C LYS A 146 -18.07 10.08 -0.01
N ALA A 147 -18.02 10.12 1.32
CA ALA A 147 -18.26 11.37 2.08
C ALA A 147 -17.13 12.40 1.94
N LEU A 148 -15.92 11.94 1.62
CA LEU A 148 -14.71 12.75 1.50
C LEU A 148 -14.40 13.15 0.06
N SER A 149 -14.79 12.35 -0.94
CA SER A 149 -14.31 12.46 -2.33
C SER A 149 -14.45 13.85 -2.93
N ALA A 150 -15.59 14.51 -2.77
CA ALA A 150 -15.86 15.84 -3.32
C ALA A 150 -15.05 16.98 -2.68
N LYS A 151 -14.32 16.70 -1.58
CA LYS A 151 -13.57 17.72 -0.81
C LYS A 151 -12.06 17.51 -0.85
N MET A 152 -11.58 16.41 -1.42
CA MET A 152 -10.16 16.08 -1.50
C MET A 152 -9.49 16.92 -2.59
N ASP A 153 -8.32 17.50 -2.27
CA ASP A 153 -7.47 18.17 -3.25
C ASP A 153 -6.33 17.25 -3.71
N LEU A 154 -5.82 16.43 -2.79
CA LEU A 154 -4.65 15.58 -3.03
C LEU A 154 -4.97 14.12 -2.79
N THR A 155 -4.32 13.27 -3.58
CA THR A 155 -4.27 11.83 -3.37
C THR A 155 -2.88 11.41 -2.90
N MET A 156 -2.84 10.58 -1.85
CA MET A 156 -1.64 10.01 -1.29
C MET A 156 -1.78 8.49 -1.21
N THR A 157 -1.42 7.79 -2.29
CA THR A 157 -1.64 6.34 -2.43
C THR A 157 -0.43 5.62 -3.02
N TYR A 158 -0.50 4.29 -3.07
CA TYR A 158 0.51 3.45 -3.73
C TYR A 158 0.47 3.53 -5.27
N LYS A 159 -0.51 4.23 -5.87
CA LYS A 159 -0.56 4.41 -7.31
C LYS A 159 0.45 5.48 -7.72
N GLY A 160 1.26 5.20 -8.74
CA GLY A 160 2.26 6.14 -9.26
C GLY A 160 1.68 7.45 -9.83
N LYS A 161 0.36 7.50 -10.11
CA LYS A 161 -0.35 8.70 -10.57
C LYS A 161 -0.96 9.54 -9.43
N SER A 162 -0.72 9.18 -8.17
CA SER A 162 -1.15 10.03 -7.05
C SER A 162 -0.32 11.29 -6.93
N ASP A 163 -0.92 12.38 -6.47
CA ASP A 163 -0.24 13.66 -6.22
C ASP A 163 0.94 13.49 -5.27
N ILE A 164 0.76 12.61 -4.27
CA ILE A 164 1.81 12.18 -3.35
C ILE A 164 1.95 10.66 -3.48
N PHE A 165 3.02 10.22 -4.14
CA PHE A 165 3.31 8.79 -4.26
C PHE A 165 3.76 8.21 -2.90
N ARG A 166 2.95 7.30 -2.34
CA ARG A 166 3.23 6.61 -1.07
C ARG A 166 3.12 5.09 -1.30
N PRO A 167 4.18 4.44 -1.81
CA PRO A 167 4.16 3.01 -2.06
C PRO A 167 4.08 2.23 -0.75
N PHE A 168 3.45 1.05 -0.77
CA PHE A 168 3.40 0.16 0.39
C PHE A 168 4.80 -0.36 0.76
N TYR A 169 5.60 -0.69 -0.26
CA TYR A 169 7.00 -1.05 -0.12
C TYR A 169 7.82 -0.34 -1.20
N SER A 170 9.08 -0.04 -0.87
CA SER A 170 10.06 0.41 -1.86
C SER A 170 11.22 -0.58 -1.89
N LEU A 171 11.66 -0.90 -3.11
CA LEU A 171 12.95 -1.55 -3.30
C LEU A 171 14.01 -0.46 -3.30
N ARG A 172 15.13 -0.73 -2.63
CA ARG A 172 16.31 0.15 -2.63
C ARG A 172 17.54 -0.65 -2.96
N ALA A 173 18.52 0.01 -3.57
CA ALA A 173 19.85 -0.57 -3.71
C ALA A 173 20.43 -0.89 -2.32
N LEU A 174 21.21 -1.96 -2.26
CA LEU A 174 22.02 -2.26 -1.09
C LEU A 174 23.04 -1.12 -0.91
N ARG A 175 23.20 -0.65 0.33
CA ARG A 175 24.25 0.32 0.66
C ARG A 175 25.60 -0.42 0.71
N PRO A 176 26.73 0.29 0.51
CA PRO A 176 28.05 -0.27 0.76
C PRO A 176 28.12 -0.91 2.14
N GLY A 177 28.63 -2.15 2.21
CA GLY A 177 28.74 -2.90 3.46
C GLY A 177 27.46 -3.60 3.93
N GLN A 178 26.35 -3.56 3.17
CA GLN A 178 25.23 -4.47 3.40
C GLN A 178 25.43 -5.77 2.66
N ASP A 179 25.09 -6.89 3.31
CA ASP A 179 25.19 -8.22 2.72
C ASP A 179 24.39 -8.27 1.42
N ALA A 180 25.11 -8.51 0.32
CA ALA A 180 24.53 -8.87 -0.95
C ALA A 180 24.46 -10.40 -1.05
N PRO A 181 23.47 -10.96 -1.75
CA PRO A 181 23.53 -12.34 -2.17
C PRO A 181 24.88 -12.62 -2.85
N ASP A 182 25.52 -13.72 -2.48
CA ASP A 182 26.78 -14.15 -3.09
C ASP A 182 26.52 -14.46 -4.57
N PRO A 183 27.14 -13.72 -5.52
CA PRO A 183 26.89 -13.91 -6.94
C PRO A 183 27.36 -15.27 -7.47
N HIS A 184 28.23 -15.97 -6.72
CA HIS A 184 28.74 -17.30 -7.09
C HIS A 184 27.96 -18.44 -6.43
N LYS A 185 27.02 -18.13 -5.54
CA LYS A 185 26.19 -19.13 -4.89
C LYS A 185 25.01 -19.51 -5.77
N ASP A 186 24.95 -20.78 -6.15
CA ASP A 186 23.75 -21.36 -6.73
C ASP A 186 22.66 -21.53 -5.63
N TYR A 187 21.76 -20.55 -5.54
CA TYR A 187 20.62 -20.57 -4.63
C TYR A 187 19.53 -21.59 -5.01
N ALA A 188 19.63 -22.23 -6.18
CA ALA A 188 18.73 -23.28 -6.62
C ALA A 188 19.29 -24.69 -6.33
N LYS A 189 20.58 -24.82 -6.04
CA LYS A 189 21.23 -26.12 -5.77
C LYS A 189 20.47 -26.92 -4.70
N GLY A 190 20.01 -28.11 -5.08
CA GLY A 190 19.30 -29.05 -4.20
C GLY A 190 17.82 -28.69 -3.93
N LYS A 191 17.26 -27.66 -4.58
CA LYS A 191 15.83 -27.37 -4.49
C LYS A 191 15.06 -28.15 -5.55
N GLU A 192 14.05 -28.90 -5.12
CA GLU A 192 13.29 -29.81 -5.99
C GLU A 192 12.01 -29.15 -6.56
N HIS A 193 11.52 -28.08 -5.92
CA HIS A 193 10.31 -27.40 -6.33
C HIS A 193 10.62 -26.18 -7.19
N LEU A 194 10.04 -26.15 -8.39
CA LEU A 194 10.22 -25.04 -9.33
C LEU A 194 9.43 -23.80 -8.92
N LEU A 195 8.21 -23.99 -8.40
CA LEU A 195 7.33 -22.91 -7.99
C LEU A 195 6.79 -23.16 -6.58
N LEU A 196 7.04 -22.20 -5.70
CA LEU A 196 6.47 -22.15 -4.36
C LEU A 196 5.49 -20.99 -4.26
N TRP A 197 4.26 -21.27 -3.85
CA TRP A 197 3.23 -20.25 -3.67
C TRP A 197 2.75 -20.21 -2.22
N LEU A 198 3.11 -19.15 -1.49
CA LEU A 198 2.71 -18.96 -0.09
C LEU A 198 1.45 -18.08 -0.02
N VAL A 199 0.31 -18.64 0.40
CA VAL A 199 -0.98 -17.93 0.45
C VAL A 199 -1.74 -18.21 1.74
N GLY A 200 -2.07 -17.15 2.47
CA GLY A 200 -2.95 -17.21 3.65
C GLY A 200 -4.39 -16.73 3.42
N ASN A 201 -4.67 -16.02 2.31
CA ASN A 201 -6.01 -15.49 2.02
C ASN A 201 -6.58 -16.15 0.76
N CYS A 202 -7.65 -16.93 0.88
CA CYS A 202 -8.14 -17.76 -0.24
C CYS A 202 -9.20 -17.07 -1.09
N GLY A 203 -9.65 -15.86 -0.69
CA GLY A 203 -10.77 -15.17 -1.34
C GLY A 203 -10.48 -14.61 -2.73
N SER A 204 -9.21 -14.54 -3.14
CA SER A 204 -8.84 -14.01 -4.46
C SER A 204 -9.01 -15.06 -5.56
N LYS A 205 -10.18 -15.07 -6.22
CA LYS A 205 -10.49 -16.00 -7.33
C LYS A 205 -9.44 -15.93 -8.47
N SER A 206 -8.99 -14.73 -8.85
CA SER A 206 -7.99 -14.55 -9.90
C SER A 206 -6.62 -15.15 -9.53
N ARG A 207 -6.18 -14.94 -8.28
CA ARG A 207 -4.93 -15.51 -7.77
C ARG A 207 -4.96 -17.04 -7.78
N MET A 208 -6.06 -17.62 -7.31
CA MET A 208 -6.23 -19.08 -7.26
C MET A 208 -6.30 -19.68 -8.68
N ARG A 209 -7.02 -19.05 -9.61
CA ARG A 209 -7.06 -19.49 -11.01
C ARG A 209 -5.68 -19.43 -11.69
N LEU A 210 -4.90 -18.39 -11.40
CA LEU A 210 -3.54 -18.26 -11.93
C LEU A 210 -2.65 -19.41 -11.43
N PHE A 211 -2.71 -19.75 -10.14
CA PHE A 211 -1.99 -20.91 -9.60
C PHE A 211 -2.43 -22.20 -10.29
N GLN A 212 -3.74 -22.45 -10.41
CA GLN A 212 -4.25 -23.66 -11.06
C GLN A 212 -3.76 -23.79 -12.50
N LYS A 213 -3.73 -22.67 -13.26
CA LYS A 213 -3.18 -22.67 -14.63
C LYS A 213 -1.69 -23.00 -14.63
N LEU A 214 -0.91 -22.37 -13.76
CA LEU A 214 0.54 -22.62 -13.65
C LEU A 214 0.83 -24.05 -13.21
N GLN A 215 0.09 -24.59 -12.25
CA GLN A 215 0.25 -25.96 -11.78
C GLN A 215 -0.07 -26.99 -12.88
N LYS A 216 -1.10 -26.75 -13.70
CA LYS A 216 -1.39 -27.60 -14.86
C LYS A 216 -0.26 -27.57 -15.90
N LEU A 217 0.36 -26.41 -16.14
CA LEU A 217 1.44 -26.26 -17.11
C LEU A 217 2.77 -26.83 -16.62
N LEU A 218 3.07 -26.70 -15.33
CA LEU A 218 4.35 -27.09 -14.75
C LEU A 218 4.37 -28.51 -14.20
N GLY A 219 3.21 -29.08 -13.87
CA GLY A 219 3.07 -30.33 -13.13
C GLY A 219 2.85 -30.11 -11.63
N ALA A 220 2.04 -31.00 -11.02
CA ALA A 220 1.68 -30.92 -9.60
C ALA A 220 2.87 -31.24 -8.65
N ASP A 221 3.90 -31.92 -9.17
CA ASP A 221 5.17 -32.22 -8.50
C ASP A 221 6.12 -31.00 -8.46
N LYS A 222 5.96 -30.03 -9.36
CA LYS A 222 6.85 -28.87 -9.49
C LYS A 222 6.28 -27.58 -8.91
N ALA A 223 4.96 -27.46 -8.84
CA ALA A 223 4.27 -26.28 -8.33
C ALA A 223 3.45 -26.59 -7.07
N HIS A 224 3.89 -26.03 -5.93
CA HIS A 224 3.30 -26.30 -4.62
C HIS A 224 2.74 -25.02 -3.98
N MET A 225 1.53 -25.13 -3.43
CA MET A 225 0.94 -24.08 -2.60
C MET A 225 1.04 -24.46 -1.12
N PHE A 226 1.51 -23.51 -0.31
CA PHE A 226 1.53 -23.64 1.14
C PHE A 226 0.85 -22.45 1.82
N GLY A 227 0.50 -22.63 3.09
CA GLY A 227 -0.26 -21.68 3.91
C GLY A 227 -1.72 -22.11 4.04
N SER A 228 -2.58 -21.23 4.55
CA SER A 228 -3.99 -21.55 4.83
C SER A 228 -4.80 -21.98 3.60
N CYS A 229 -4.32 -21.66 2.39
CA CYS A 229 -4.98 -22.05 1.13
C CYS A 229 -4.37 -23.29 0.45
N GLY A 230 -3.34 -23.88 1.05
CA GLY A 230 -2.63 -25.03 0.50
C GLY A 230 -2.17 -25.98 1.59
N LYS A 231 -1.03 -26.63 1.38
CA LYS A 231 -0.43 -27.50 2.39
C LYS A 231 0.05 -26.67 3.59
N SER A 232 -0.07 -27.24 4.79
CA SER A 232 0.53 -26.62 5.98
C SER A 232 2.04 -26.50 5.78
N THR A 233 2.62 -25.35 6.17
CA THR A 233 4.07 -25.14 6.13
C THR A 233 4.81 -25.90 7.23
N GLY A 234 4.09 -26.54 8.17
CA GLY A 234 4.68 -27.18 9.35
C GLY A 234 5.27 -26.20 10.36
N CYS A 235 5.20 -24.89 10.09
CA CYS A 235 5.60 -23.86 11.04
C CYS A 235 4.49 -23.71 12.09
N THR A 236 4.71 -24.20 13.31
CA THR A 236 3.85 -23.88 14.44
C THR A 236 3.97 -22.39 14.75
N SER A 237 2.84 -21.70 14.93
CA SER A 237 2.86 -20.33 15.42
C SER A 237 3.50 -20.34 16.83
N LYS A 238 4.53 -19.52 17.05
CA LYS A 238 5.14 -19.31 18.38
C LYS A 238 4.22 -18.54 19.35
N HIS A 239 2.92 -18.85 19.37
CA HIS A 239 1.97 -18.30 20.35
C HIS A 239 1.48 -19.34 21.36
N SER A 240 2.02 -20.56 21.35
CA SER A 240 1.71 -21.61 22.32
C SER A 240 2.99 -22.21 22.91
N ALA A 241 3.86 -21.37 23.43
CA ALA A 241 4.93 -21.77 24.33
C ALA A 241 5.16 -20.63 25.34
N ASP A 242 4.24 -20.53 26.30
CA ASP A 242 4.63 -20.48 27.71
C ASP A 242 3.42 -20.92 28.57
N PRO A 243 3.64 -21.77 29.60
CA PRO A 243 2.62 -22.23 30.53
C PRO A 243 2.12 -21.14 31.49
#